data_AF-A0A849DE45-F1
#
_entry.id   AF-A0A849DE45-F1
#
_cell.length_a   1.000
_cell.length_b   1.000
_cell.length_c   1.000
_cell.angle_alpha   90.00
_cell.angle_beta   90.00
_cell.angle_gamma   90.00
#
_symmetry.space_group_name_H-M   'P 1'
#
loop_
_entity.id
_entity.type
_entity.pdbx_description
1 polymer ?
#
loop_
_entity_poly.entity_id
_entity_poly.type
_entity_poly.pdbx_seq_one_letter_code
_entity_poly.pdbx_strand_id
1 'polypeptide(L)'
;MADFFQNGLITTLQNLSSRTLEEIEADLEKFSDRHNMVLLLPALYSEFETPAMQQILKELKGVKYLYKIILGLDRATEEEFEKVKDIMSTLDVRVDVLWNDGPNVQKLYKEFKDQGFNSIDIKGKGRNVWTMLGYALSDKNAYAFALHDCDIVNYSREVPARLFYPIVHPALDFEFNKGYYSRVTDKLHGRVTRLFYTPLIKALKNTYGESAYLNYMDSFRYSLSGEFAFIRTLARG
;
A
#
# COMPACT_ATOMS: atom_id res chain seq x y z
N MET A 1 19.81 12.59 -15.19
CA MET A 1 19.53 11.31 -14.51
C MET A 1 20.61 11.15 -13.44
N ALA A 2 20.30 11.41 -12.17
CA ALA A 2 21.34 11.54 -11.14
C ALA A 2 21.70 10.20 -10.48
N ASP A 3 20.97 9.10 -10.75
CA ASP A 3 20.98 7.94 -9.84
C ASP A 3 20.45 6.62 -10.45
N PHE A 4 21.14 6.07 -11.47
CA PHE A 4 20.92 4.68 -11.86
C PHE A 4 21.59 3.76 -10.83
N PHE A 5 20.76 2.96 -10.14
CA PHE A 5 21.23 2.00 -9.14
C PHE A 5 20.44 0.70 -9.29
N GLN A 6 21.14 -0.38 -9.55
CA GLN A 6 20.61 -1.74 -9.66
C GLN A 6 21.61 -2.66 -8.95
N ASN A 7 21.36 -2.96 -7.68
CA ASN A 7 22.21 -3.82 -6.86
C ASN A 7 21.33 -4.74 -6.02
N GLY A 8 21.77 -5.98 -5.84
CA GLY A 8 21.12 -6.95 -4.96
C GLY A 8 20.06 -7.79 -5.65
N LEU A 9 19.18 -8.39 -4.83
CA LEU A 9 18.21 -9.40 -5.25
C LEU A 9 16.92 -8.81 -5.85
N ILE A 10 16.65 -7.53 -5.60
CA ILE A 10 15.41 -6.87 -5.98
C ILE A 10 15.63 -5.99 -7.22
N THR A 11 14.86 -6.26 -8.27
CA THR A 11 14.86 -5.45 -9.49
C THR A 11 14.30 -4.06 -9.22
N THR A 12 15.07 -3.02 -9.54
CA THR A 12 14.60 -1.64 -9.47
C THR A 12 14.07 -1.23 -10.83
N LEU A 13 12.76 -0.99 -10.91
CA LEU A 13 12.11 -0.52 -12.14
C LEU A 13 12.30 0.99 -12.27
N GLN A 14 13.43 1.36 -12.87
CA GLN A 14 13.78 2.74 -13.16
C GLN A 14 12.84 3.31 -14.23
N ASN A 15 12.39 4.55 -14.05
CA ASN A 15 11.64 5.25 -15.09
C ASN A 15 12.59 5.75 -16.16
N LEU A 16 13.00 4.85 -17.07
CA LEU A 16 13.87 5.13 -18.21
C LEU A 16 13.08 5.43 -19.49
N SER A 17 11.75 5.35 -19.42
CA SER A 17 10.86 5.48 -20.58
C SER A 17 10.27 6.88 -20.69
N SER A 18 9.91 7.27 -21.92
CA SER A 18 9.09 8.45 -22.20
C SER A 18 7.59 8.17 -22.12
N ARG A 19 7.18 7.06 -21.49
CA ARG A 19 5.77 6.68 -21.44
C ARG A 19 5.00 7.64 -20.54
N THR A 20 3.82 8.05 -21.01
CA THR A 20 2.94 8.90 -20.22
C THR A 20 2.14 8.06 -19.23
N LEU A 21 1.60 8.73 -18.20
CA LEU A 21 0.75 8.08 -17.21
C LEU A 21 -0.51 7.49 -17.87
N GLU A 22 -1.08 8.20 -18.83
CA GLU A 22 -2.27 7.79 -19.58
C GLU A 22 -2.03 6.50 -20.35
N GLU A 23 -0.82 6.30 -20.91
CA GLU A 23 -0.46 5.04 -21.58
C GLU A 23 -0.36 3.87 -20.60
N ILE A 24 0.15 4.11 -19.39
CA ILE A 24 0.23 3.09 -18.32
C ILE A 24 -1.19 2.72 -17.86
N GLU A 25 -2.05 3.70 -17.64
CA GLU A 25 -3.42 3.47 -17.21
C GLU A 25 -4.27 2.79 -18.27
N ALA A 26 -4.09 3.14 -19.55
CA ALA A 26 -4.79 2.48 -20.66
C ALA A 26 -4.43 0.98 -20.74
N ASP A 27 -3.21 0.60 -20.40
CA ASP A 27 -2.82 -0.80 -20.27
C ASP A 27 -3.47 -1.45 -19.03
N LEU A 28 -3.44 -0.77 -17.88
CA LEU A 28 -4.07 -1.26 -16.64
C LEU A 28 -5.57 -1.48 -16.82
N GLU A 29 -6.28 -0.59 -17.51
CA GLU A 29 -7.70 -0.73 -17.83
C GLU A 29 -7.94 -2.00 -18.66
N LYS A 30 -7.14 -2.26 -19.70
CA LYS A 30 -7.24 -3.50 -20.49
C LYS A 30 -6.98 -4.75 -19.65
N PHE A 31 -6.03 -4.69 -18.71
CA PHE A 31 -5.72 -5.82 -17.85
C PHE A 31 -6.75 -6.02 -16.73
N SER A 32 -7.49 -4.97 -16.35
CA SER A 32 -8.49 -5.02 -15.29
C SER A 32 -9.62 -6.01 -15.58
N ASP A 33 -9.90 -6.30 -16.86
CA ASP A 33 -10.86 -7.32 -17.30
C ASP A 33 -10.54 -8.74 -16.79
N ARG A 34 -9.26 -9.02 -16.50
CA ARG A 34 -8.78 -10.33 -16.02
C ARG A 34 -8.15 -10.26 -14.64
N HIS A 35 -7.55 -9.12 -14.30
CA HIS A 35 -6.78 -8.90 -13.08
C HIS A 35 -7.45 -7.80 -12.25
N ASN A 36 -8.41 -8.17 -11.43
CA ASN A 36 -9.09 -7.24 -10.53
C ASN A 36 -8.09 -6.64 -9.52
N MET A 37 -7.86 -5.34 -9.64
CA MET A 37 -6.95 -4.56 -8.80
C MET A 37 -7.70 -3.92 -7.63
N VAL A 38 -7.22 -4.18 -6.41
CA VAL A 38 -7.85 -3.71 -5.17
C VAL A 38 -6.90 -2.77 -4.44
N LEU A 39 -7.34 -1.53 -4.23
CA LEU A 39 -6.57 -0.53 -3.50
C LEU A 39 -6.95 -0.52 -2.02
N LEU A 40 -5.96 -0.61 -1.13
CA LEU A 40 -6.12 -0.60 0.32
C LEU A 40 -5.66 0.75 0.88
N LEU A 41 -6.54 1.41 1.61
CA LEU A 41 -6.31 2.71 2.22
C LEU A 41 -6.44 2.60 3.73
N PRO A 42 -5.33 2.44 4.49
CA PRO A 42 -5.37 2.56 5.94
C PRO A 42 -5.47 4.03 6.31
N ALA A 43 -6.52 4.42 7.04
CA ALA A 43 -6.73 5.81 7.41
C ALA A 43 -7.17 6.01 8.87
N LEU A 44 -6.79 7.15 9.43
CA LEU A 44 -7.42 7.74 10.61
C LEU A 44 -8.54 8.69 10.16
N TYR A 45 -9.62 8.84 10.95
CA TYR A 45 -10.62 9.86 10.66
C TYR A 45 -10.01 11.27 10.53
N SER A 46 -9.04 11.62 11.37
CA SER A 46 -8.34 12.92 11.32
C SER A 46 -7.68 13.21 9.96
N GLU A 47 -7.34 12.20 9.16
CA GLU A 47 -6.77 12.41 7.83
C GLU A 47 -7.79 12.96 6.83
N PHE A 48 -9.09 12.66 7.01
CA PHE A 48 -10.18 13.20 6.18
C PHE A 48 -10.37 14.71 6.33
N GLU A 49 -9.83 15.28 7.41
CA GLU A 49 -9.84 16.72 7.66
C GLU A 49 -8.62 17.43 7.03
N THR A 50 -7.69 16.67 6.44
CA THR A 50 -6.46 17.22 5.85
C THR A 50 -6.60 17.51 4.35
N PRO A 51 -5.81 18.47 3.81
CA PRO A 51 -5.74 18.70 2.37
C PRO A 51 -5.24 17.48 1.57
N ALA A 52 -4.44 16.60 2.20
CA ALA A 52 -3.90 15.42 1.54
C ALA A 52 -5.03 14.47 1.10
N MET A 53 -6.01 14.20 1.98
CA MET A 53 -7.15 13.34 1.63
C MET A 53 -8.00 13.95 0.50
N GLN A 54 -8.21 15.27 0.51
CA GLN A 54 -8.95 15.94 -0.56
C GLN A 54 -8.27 15.77 -1.92
N GLN A 55 -6.93 15.89 -1.96
CA GLN A 55 -6.14 15.63 -3.17
C GLN A 55 -6.20 14.16 -3.57
N ILE A 56 -6.11 13.22 -2.63
CA ILE A 56 -6.25 11.77 -2.90
C ILE A 56 -7.59 11.46 -3.55
N LEU A 57 -8.70 11.91 -2.95
CA LEU A 57 -10.04 11.69 -3.50
C LEU A 57 -10.19 12.27 -4.90
N LYS A 58 -9.65 13.48 -5.13
CA LYS A 58 -9.68 14.12 -6.45
C LYS A 58 -8.97 13.28 -7.51
N GLU A 59 -7.75 12.80 -7.22
CA GLU A 59 -6.97 11.98 -8.14
C GLU A 59 -7.61 10.61 -8.38
N LEU A 60 -8.15 9.98 -7.32
CA LEU A 60 -8.80 8.67 -7.42
C LEU A 60 -10.07 8.69 -8.27
N LYS A 61 -10.79 9.82 -8.40
CA LYS A 61 -11.89 9.95 -9.38
C LYS A 61 -11.45 9.71 -10.83
N GLY A 62 -10.19 10.02 -11.14
CA GLY A 62 -9.60 9.79 -12.45
C GLY A 62 -9.15 8.35 -12.69
N VAL A 63 -9.13 7.48 -11.67
CA VAL A 63 -8.63 6.11 -11.78
C VAL A 63 -9.76 5.17 -12.20
N LYS A 64 -9.66 4.59 -13.41
CA LYS A 64 -10.73 3.77 -14.00
C LYS A 64 -10.46 2.26 -14.03
N TYR A 65 -9.26 1.83 -13.70
CA TYR A 65 -8.86 0.41 -13.72
C TYR A 65 -9.06 -0.32 -12.38
N LEU A 66 -9.47 0.37 -11.31
CA LEU A 66 -9.65 -0.25 -10.00
C LEU A 66 -10.95 -1.05 -9.96
N TYR A 67 -10.86 -2.29 -9.48
CA TYR A 67 -12.02 -3.12 -9.22
C TYR A 67 -12.77 -2.67 -7.96
N LYS A 68 -12.04 -2.34 -6.89
CA LYS A 68 -12.58 -1.72 -5.68
C LYS A 68 -11.50 -1.06 -4.82
N ILE A 69 -11.94 -0.21 -3.91
CA ILE A 69 -11.14 0.35 -2.82
C ILE A 69 -11.64 -0.25 -1.51
N ILE A 70 -10.72 -0.64 -0.63
CA ILE A 70 -11.02 -0.98 0.76
C ILE A 70 -10.37 0.09 1.64
N LEU A 71 -11.19 0.82 2.38
CA LEU A 71 -10.75 1.83 3.33
C LEU A 71 -10.87 1.27 4.74
N GLY A 72 -9.75 1.14 5.45
CA GLY A 72 -9.72 0.75 6.85
C GLY A 72 -9.69 1.99 7.73
N LEU A 73 -10.80 2.31 8.38
CA LEU A 73 -10.99 3.52 9.18
C LEU A 73 -10.77 3.23 10.67
N ASP A 74 -9.73 3.82 11.23
CA ASP A 74 -9.42 3.83 12.66
C ASP A 74 -9.82 5.17 13.31
N ARG A 75 -10.12 5.12 14.61
CA ARG A 75 -10.40 6.29 15.47
C ARG A 75 -11.53 7.18 14.95
N ALA A 76 -12.63 6.56 14.56
CA ALA A 76 -13.86 7.24 14.19
C ALA A 76 -14.99 6.85 15.16
N THR A 77 -15.89 7.79 15.42
CA THR A 77 -17.22 7.56 15.96
C THR A 77 -18.18 7.05 14.88
N GLU A 78 -19.40 6.67 15.25
CA GLU A 78 -20.42 6.21 14.29
C GLU A 78 -20.81 7.31 13.30
N GLU A 79 -21.01 8.55 13.79
CA GLU A 79 -21.32 9.71 12.95
C GLU A 79 -20.19 10.03 11.97
N GLU A 80 -18.94 9.96 12.44
CA GLU A 80 -17.75 10.16 11.62
C GLU A 80 -17.58 9.06 10.57
N PHE A 81 -17.90 7.81 10.92
CA PHE A 81 -17.89 6.68 9.99
C PHE A 81 -18.91 6.87 8.86
N GLU A 82 -20.15 7.26 9.18
CA GLU A 82 -21.17 7.54 8.16
C GLU A 82 -20.77 8.72 7.28
N LYS A 83 -20.21 9.79 7.86
CA LYS A 83 -19.65 10.91 7.09
C LYS A 83 -18.54 10.46 6.13
N VAL A 84 -17.64 9.58 6.57
CA VAL A 84 -16.58 9.03 5.70
C VAL A 84 -17.18 8.18 4.58
N LYS A 85 -18.20 7.36 4.85
CA LYS A 85 -18.90 6.61 3.80
C LYS A 85 -19.50 7.53 2.74
N ASP A 86 -20.14 8.62 3.16
CA ASP A 86 -20.70 9.62 2.24
C ASP A 86 -19.61 10.26 1.38
N ILE A 87 -18.48 10.65 1.96
CA ILE A 87 -17.35 11.22 1.22
C ILE A 87 -16.81 10.22 0.18
N MET A 88 -16.58 8.97 0.60
CA MET A 88 -16.05 7.92 -0.27
C MET A 88 -17.02 7.50 -1.37
N SER A 89 -18.33 7.63 -1.14
CA SER A 89 -19.37 7.34 -2.14
C SER A 89 -19.30 8.23 -3.39
N THR A 90 -18.55 9.34 -3.31
CA THR A 90 -18.32 10.25 -4.45
C THR A 90 -17.33 9.71 -5.49
N LEU A 91 -16.67 8.59 -5.22
CA LEU A 91 -15.79 7.90 -6.16
C LEU A 91 -16.62 6.99 -7.09
N ASP A 92 -16.24 6.93 -8.37
CA ASP A 92 -16.92 6.08 -9.35
C ASP A 92 -16.65 4.58 -9.14
N VAL A 93 -15.61 4.25 -8.38
CA VAL A 93 -15.24 2.89 -8.02
C VAL A 93 -15.91 2.47 -6.72
N ARG A 94 -16.30 1.20 -6.62
CA ARG A 94 -16.84 0.64 -5.37
C ARG A 94 -15.86 0.84 -4.22
N VAL A 95 -16.34 1.40 -3.11
CA VAL A 95 -15.56 1.52 -1.87
C VAL A 95 -16.23 0.72 -0.75
N ASP A 96 -15.48 -0.22 -0.17
CA ASP A 96 -15.88 -0.91 1.06
C ASP A 96 -15.16 -0.24 2.25
N VAL A 97 -15.89 0.40 3.17
CA VAL A 97 -15.31 1.06 4.36
C VAL A 97 -15.41 0.13 5.58
N LEU A 98 -14.25 -0.26 6.13
CA LEU A 98 -14.12 -1.07 7.34
C LEU A 98 -13.89 -0.17 8.54
N TRP A 99 -14.90 -0.03 9.41
CA TRP A 99 -14.76 0.69 10.67
C TRP A 99 -14.14 -0.20 11.74
N ASN A 100 -12.84 -0.03 11.98
CA ASN A 100 -12.08 -0.94 12.85
C ASN A 100 -12.46 -0.83 14.33
N ASP A 101 -12.86 0.36 14.79
CA ASP A 101 -13.38 0.56 16.15
C ASP A 101 -14.89 0.32 16.24
N GLY A 102 -15.55 -0.02 15.11
CA GLY A 102 -16.98 -0.29 15.03
C GLY A 102 -17.39 -1.66 15.58
N PRO A 103 -18.68 -1.85 15.92
CA PRO A 103 -19.16 -3.02 16.67
C PRO A 103 -18.89 -4.36 15.95
N ASN A 104 -19.00 -4.39 14.62
CA ASN A 104 -18.79 -5.61 13.83
C ASN A 104 -17.32 -6.06 13.85
N VAL A 105 -16.38 -5.14 13.67
CA VAL A 105 -14.94 -5.46 13.69
C VAL A 105 -14.46 -5.75 15.11
N GLN A 106 -14.99 -5.04 16.12
CA GLN A 106 -14.70 -5.33 17.53
C GLN A 106 -15.18 -6.72 17.94
N LYS A 107 -16.33 -7.19 17.43
CA LYS A 107 -16.79 -8.57 17.64
C LYS A 107 -15.81 -9.58 17.04
N LEU A 108 -15.34 -9.34 15.82
CA LEU A 108 -14.34 -10.20 15.18
C LEU A 108 -13.01 -10.22 15.96
N TYR A 109 -12.54 -9.07 16.44
CA TYR A 109 -11.32 -8.99 17.26
C TYR A 109 -11.47 -9.75 18.58
N LYS A 110 -12.66 -9.72 19.19
CA LYS A 110 -12.96 -10.53 20.37
C LYS A 110 -12.87 -12.03 20.04
N GLU A 111 -13.47 -12.47 18.94
CA GLU A 111 -13.36 -13.87 18.49
C GLU A 111 -11.89 -14.29 18.29
N PHE A 112 -11.06 -13.45 17.67
CA PHE A 112 -9.62 -13.72 17.54
C PHE A 112 -8.91 -13.82 18.90
N LYS A 113 -9.24 -12.93 19.84
CA LYS A 113 -8.69 -12.98 21.19
C LYS A 113 -9.08 -14.26 21.92
N ASP A 114 -10.33 -14.68 21.81
CA ASP A 114 -10.84 -15.91 22.41
C ASP A 114 -10.14 -17.16 21.81
N GLN A 115 -9.62 -17.08 20.58
CA GLN A 115 -8.79 -18.10 19.93
C GLN A 115 -7.29 -17.95 20.20
N GLY A 116 -6.86 -17.02 21.06
CA GLY A 116 -5.46 -16.85 21.47
C GLY A 116 -4.63 -15.88 20.64
N PHE A 117 -5.22 -15.14 19.68
CA PHE A 117 -4.54 -14.10 18.90
C PHE A 117 -4.43 -12.79 19.69
N ASN A 118 -3.67 -12.80 20.78
CA ASN A 118 -3.56 -11.67 21.73
C ASN A 118 -2.95 -10.39 21.11
N SER A 119 -2.24 -10.50 19.98
CA SER A 119 -1.67 -9.33 19.29
C SER A 119 -2.72 -8.40 18.68
N ILE A 120 -3.99 -8.83 18.57
CA ILE A 120 -5.08 -8.02 18.01
C ILE A 120 -5.41 -6.78 18.85
N ASP A 121 -5.06 -6.78 20.15
CA ASP A 121 -5.25 -5.64 21.05
C ASP A 121 -4.25 -4.50 20.77
N ILE A 122 -3.14 -4.77 20.07
CA ILE A 122 -2.13 -3.77 19.73
C ILE A 122 -2.69 -2.87 18.61
N LYS A 123 -3.19 -1.70 19.00
CA LYS A 123 -3.69 -0.70 18.06
C LYS A 123 -2.56 -0.11 17.22
N GLY A 124 -2.82 0.08 15.94
CA GLY A 124 -1.90 0.76 15.02
C GLY A 124 -2.16 0.39 13.57
N LYS A 125 -1.49 1.10 12.67
CA LYS A 125 -1.60 0.91 11.22
C LYS A 125 -1.41 -0.54 10.79
N GLY A 126 -0.48 -1.27 11.43
CA GLY A 126 -0.27 -2.70 11.15
C GLY A 126 -1.55 -3.53 11.30
N ARG A 127 -2.28 -3.37 12.41
CA ARG A 127 -3.55 -4.07 12.63
C ARG A 127 -4.59 -3.71 11.57
N ASN A 128 -4.71 -2.43 11.26
CA ASN A 128 -5.62 -1.94 10.22
C ASN A 128 -5.32 -2.59 8.86
N VAL A 129 -4.05 -2.61 8.46
CA VAL A 129 -3.60 -3.26 7.23
C VAL A 129 -3.91 -4.76 7.22
N TRP A 130 -3.64 -5.47 8.32
CA TRP A 130 -3.98 -6.90 8.42
C TRP A 130 -5.48 -7.17 8.33
N THR A 131 -6.32 -6.34 8.97
CA THR A 131 -7.78 -6.47 8.91
C THR A 131 -8.30 -6.22 7.50
N MET A 132 -7.83 -5.17 6.82
CA MET A 132 -8.17 -4.91 5.42
C MET A 132 -7.72 -6.04 4.51
N LEU A 133 -6.51 -6.59 4.71
CA LEU A 133 -6.01 -7.73 3.92
C LEU A 133 -6.86 -8.97 4.12
N GLY A 134 -7.25 -9.29 5.37
CA GLY A 134 -8.17 -10.40 5.65
C GLY A 134 -9.51 -10.23 4.93
N TYR A 135 -10.08 -9.03 4.97
CA TYR A 135 -11.30 -8.70 4.23
C TYR A 135 -11.09 -8.79 2.71
N ALA A 136 -9.99 -8.25 2.19
CA ALA A 136 -9.66 -8.29 0.76
C ALA A 136 -9.49 -9.73 0.25
N LEU A 137 -8.86 -10.60 1.05
CA LEU A 137 -8.64 -12.02 0.74
C LEU A 137 -9.93 -12.85 0.72
N SER A 138 -10.98 -12.39 1.43
CA SER A 138 -12.31 -13.00 1.37
C SER A 138 -12.97 -12.84 -0.01
N ASP A 139 -12.53 -11.83 -0.78
CA ASP A 139 -12.92 -11.66 -2.17
C ASP A 139 -12.11 -12.61 -3.07
N LYS A 140 -12.79 -13.60 -3.63
CA LYS A 140 -12.18 -14.59 -4.53
C LYS A 140 -11.82 -14.01 -5.90
N ASN A 141 -12.43 -12.88 -6.27
CA ASN A 141 -12.22 -12.25 -7.57
C ASN A 141 -11.04 -11.30 -7.56
N ALA A 142 -10.55 -10.86 -6.40
CA ALA A 142 -9.38 -10.00 -6.30
C ALA A 142 -8.13 -10.71 -6.85
N TYR A 143 -7.33 -10.02 -7.65
CA TYR A 143 -6.08 -10.54 -8.21
C TYR A 143 -4.85 -9.91 -7.55
N ALA A 144 -4.83 -8.59 -7.41
CA ALA A 144 -3.70 -7.84 -6.87
C ALA A 144 -4.17 -6.81 -5.85
N PHE A 145 -3.32 -6.57 -4.85
CA PHE A 145 -3.52 -5.57 -3.81
C PHE A 145 -2.45 -4.50 -3.92
N ALA A 146 -2.83 -3.23 -3.85
CA ALA A 146 -1.89 -2.13 -3.62
C ALA A 146 -2.27 -1.41 -2.33
N LEU A 147 -1.28 -0.86 -1.65
CA LEU A 147 -1.45 -0.10 -0.42
C LEU A 147 -0.60 1.16 -0.52
N HIS A 148 -1.16 2.28 -0.09
CA HIS A 148 -0.41 3.50 0.17
C HIS A 148 -1.02 4.28 1.34
N ASP A 149 -0.29 5.28 1.81
CA ASP A 149 -0.67 6.09 2.96
C ASP A 149 -1.67 7.18 2.55
N CYS A 150 -2.49 7.60 3.51
CA CYS A 150 -3.51 8.63 3.31
C CYS A 150 -3.03 10.06 3.66
N ASP A 151 -1.73 10.22 3.94
CA ASP A 151 -1.10 11.50 4.31
C ASP A 151 -0.18 12.06 3.20
N ILE A 152 -0.25 11.50 1.99
CA ILE A 152 0.56 11.92 0.84
C ILE A 152 0.04 13.26 0.29
N VAL A 153 0.70 14.35 0.67
CA VAL A 153 0.31 15.71 0.25
C VAL A 153 0.37 15.91 -1.27
N ASN A 154 1.43 15.41 -1.92
CA ASN A 154 1.62 15.51 -3.37
C ASN A 154 1.13 14.25 -4.08
N TYR A 155 -0.04 13.75 -3.68
CA TYR A 155 -0.60 12.54 -4.27
C TYR A 155 -1.00 12.76 -5.74
N SER A 156 -0.74 11.74 -6.53
CA SER A 156 -1.06 11.64 -7.96
C SER A 156 -1.55 10.22 -8.24
N ARG A 157 -2.45 10.07 -9.21
CA ARG A 157 -2.87 8.77 -9.76
C ARG A 157 -1.72 7.90 -10.28
N GLU A 158 -0.52 8.49 -10.46
CA GLU A 158 0.72 7.77 -10.75
C GLU A 158 1.08 6.74 -9.66
N VAL A 159 0.76 7.01 -8.38
CA VAL A 159 1.08 6.13 -7.26
C VAL A 159 0.46 4.73 -7.45
N PRO A 160 -0.88 4.58 -7.52
CA PRO A 160 -1.48 3.26 -7.74
C PRO A 160 -1.11 2.69 -9.11
N ALA A 161 -1.00 3.52 -10.15
CA ALA A 161 -0.66 3.04 -11.50
C ALA A 161 0.70 2.33 -11.51
N ARG A 162 1.72 2.96 -10.92
CA ARG A 162 3.08 2.40 -10.85
C ARG A 162 3.21 1.25 -9.87
N LEU A 163 2.37 1.20 -8.83
CA LEU A 163 2.31 0.08 -7.91
C LEU A 163 1.76 -1.17 -8.61
N PHE A 164 0.65 -1.06 -9.34
CA PHE A 164 0.02 -2.19 -10.01
C PHE A 164 0.73 -2.65 -11.29
N TYR A 165 1.29 -1.71 -12.08
CA TYR A 165 1.77 -2.04 -13.43
C TYR A 165 2.70 -3.25 -13.50
N PRO A 166 3.76 -3.36 -12.66
CA PRO A 166 4.70 -4.47 -12.75
C PRO A 166 4.11 -5.83 -12.40
N ILE A 167 3.09 -5.85 -11.54
CA ILE A 167 2.50 -7.10 -11.02
C ILE A 167 1.25 -7.54 -11.78
N VAL A 168 0.66 -6.63 -12.57
CA VAL A 168 -0.53 -6.90 -13.40
C VAL A 168 -0.16 -7.12 -14.87
N HIS A 169 0.93 -6.51 -15.34
CA HIS A 169 1.37 -6.64 -16.72
C HIS A 169 1.82 -8.09 -17.03
N PRO A 170 1.19 -8.80 -17.98
CA PRO A 170 1.44 -10.23 -18.23
C PRO A 170 2.88 -10.60 -18.61
N ALA A 171 3.67 -9.64 -19.11
CA ALA A 171 5.06 -9.87 -19.52
C ALA A 171 6.11 -9.54 -18.44
N LEU A 172 5.72 -8.97 -17.29
CA LEU A 172 6.69 -8.51 -16.27
C LEU A 172 6.87 -9.51 -15.12
N ASP A 173 5.93 -10.43 -14.92
CA ASP A 173 6.01 -11.59 -13.99
C ASP A 173 6.50 -11.25 -12.57
N PHE A 174 6.20 -10.05 -12.07
CA PHE A 174 6.50 -9.66 -10.69
C PHE A 174 5.33 -10.00 -9.77
N GLU A 175 5.64 -10.53 -8.59
CA GLU A 175 4.63 -10.85 -7.57
C GLU A 175 4.49 -9.76 -6.50
N PHE A 176 5.51 -8.90 -6.38
CA PHE A 176 5.61 -7.83 -5.39
C PHE A 176 6.27 -6.61 -6.01
N ASN A 177 5.78 -5.42 -5.66
CA ASN A 177 6.32 -4.15 -6.07
C ASN A 177 6.30 -3.17 -4.89
N LYS A 178 7.37 -2.40 -4.72
CA LYS A 178 7.50 -1.43 -3.63
C LYS A 178 7.74 -0.04 -4.18
N GLY A 179 6.95 0.91 -3.71
CA GLY A 179 7.10 2.32 -4.05
C GLY A 179 8.48 2.84 -3.65
N TYR A 180 9.07 3.64 -4.54
CA TYR A 180 10.30 4.34 -4.30
C TYR A 180 10.20 5.75 -4.91
N TYR A 181 10.34 6.77 -4.07
CA TYR A 181 10.33 8.16 -4.49
C TYR A 181 11.57 8.87 -3.97
N SER A 182 12.46 9.28 -4.86
CA SER A 182 13.58 10.15 -4.52
C SER A 182 13.05 11.56 -4.23
N ARG A 183 13.10 11.99 -2.96
CA ARG A 183 12.89 13.40 -2.61
C ARG A 183 14.25 14.10 -2.64
N VAL A 184 14.47 14.91 -3.68
CA VAL A 184 15.65 15.76 -3.79
C VAL A 184 15.27 17.16 -3.32
N THR A 185 15.84 17.59 -2.20
CA THR A 185 15.67 18.94 -1.65
C THR A 185 17.03 19.44 -1.16
N ASP A 186 17.05 20.59 -0.49
CA ASP A 186 18.19 21.10 0.27
C ASP A 186 18.56 20.24 1.51
N LYS A 187 17.75 19.24 1.84
CA LYS A 187 17.92 18.35 3.00
C LYS A 187 18.09 16.89 2.60
N LEU A 188 18.89 16.17 3.37
CA LEU A 188 19.08 14.73 3.19
C LEU A 188 17.92 13.93 3.80
N HIS A 189 17.01 13.42 2.96
CA HIS A 189 15.91 12.55 3.37
C HIS A 189 16.36 11.13 3.73
N GLY A 190 15.43 10.29 4.23
CA GLY A 190 15.71 8.89 4.55
C GLY A 190 16.53 8.68 5.84
N ARG A 191 16.45 9.61 6.79
CA ARG A 191 17.23 9.59 8.05
C ARG A 191 17.14 8.26 8.81
N VAL A 192 15.94 7.71 9.00
CA VAL A 192 15.78 6.43 9.73
C VAL A 192 16.41 5.29 8.96
N THR A 193 16.22 5.25 7.63
CA THR A 193 16.87 4.25 6.77
C THR A 193 18.39 4.33 6.88
N ARG A 194 18.95 5.54 6.75
CA ARG A 194 20.40 5.79 6.72
C ARG A 194 21.10 5.61 8.06
N LEU A 195 20.49 6.11 9.15
CA LEU A 195 21.13 6.17 10.46
C LEU A 195 20.81 4.98 11.35
N PHE A 196 19.75 4.22 11.04
CA PHE A 196 19.33 3.10 11.87
C PHE A 196 19.18 1.81 11.06
N TYR A 197 18.27 1.78 10.09
CA TYR A 197 17.92 0.54 9.39
C TYR A 197 19.12 -0.09 8.67
N THR A 198 19.78 0.64 7.77
CA THR A 198 20.92 0.09 7.01
C THR A 198 22.09 -0.29 7.93
N PRO A 199 22.51 0.54 8.92
CA PRO A 199 23.51 0.13 9.90
C PRO A 199 23.10 -1.12 10.71
N LEU A 200 21.84 -1.23 11.12
CA LEU A 200 21.31 -2.38 11.85
C LEU A 200 21.39 -3.66 11.01
N ILE A 201 20.91 -3.62 9.77
CA ILE A 201 20.97 -4.78 8.88
C ILE A 201 22.43 -5.19 8.64
N LYS A 202 23.32 -4.24 8.38
CA LYS A 202 24.76 -4.53 8.23
C LYS A 202 25.38 -5.12 9.50
N ALA A 203 25.03 -4.60 10.68
CA ALA A 203 25.50 -5.14 11.95
C ALA A 203 25.01 -6.57 12.18
N LEU A 204 23.75 -6.87 11.85
CA LEU A 204 23.20 -8.22 11.92
C LEU A 204 23.92 -9.18 10.97
N LYS A 205 24.20 -8.75 9.73
CA LYS A 205 24.97 -9.54 8.75
C LYS A 205 26.39 -9.81 9.23
N ASN A 206 27.05 -8.82 9.83
CA ASN A 206 28.40 -8.98 10.38
C ASN A 206 28.44 -9.91 11.60
N THR A 207 27.43 -9.85 12.46
CA THR A 207 27.40 -10.63 13.71
C THR A 207 26.90 -12.07 13.50
N TYR A 208 25.87 -12.26 12.68
CA TYR A 208 25.18 -13.55 12.51
C TYR A 208 25.42 -14.19 11.13
N GLY A 209 26.13 -13.51 10.23
CA GLY A 209 26.41 -13.96 8.88
C GLY A 209 25.35 -13.54 7.85
N GLU A 210 25.65 -13.85 6.59
CA GLU A 210 24.75 -13.63 5.46
C GLU A 210 23.54 -14.58 5.51
N SER A 211 22.35 -14.08 5.21
CA SER A 211 21.15 -14.90 5.04
C SER A 211 20.28 -14.36 3.92
N ALA A 212 19.44 -15.22 3.33
CA ALA A 212 18.51 -14.80 2.28
C ALA A 212 17.59 -13.66 2.77
N TYR A 213 17.11 -13.76 4.02
CA TYR A 213 16.27 -12.73 4.63
C TYR A 213 17.02 -11.40 4.83
N LEU A 214 18.23 -11.43 5.38
CA LEU A 214 19.00 -10.19 5.58
C LEU A 214 19.39 -9.55 4.25
N ASN A 215 19.72 -10.35 3.23
CA ASN A 215 19.98 -9.85 1.88
C ASN A 215 18.74 -9.25 1.21
N TYR A 216 17.58 -9.86 1.40
CA TYR A 216 16.30 -9.28 0.98
C TYR A 216 16.06 -7.92 1.66
N MET A 217 16.21 -7.86 2.98
CA MET A 217 16.02 -6.62 3.76
C MET A 217 17.00 -5.51 3.37
N ASP A 218 18.23 -5.85 3.00
CA ASP A 218 19.30 -4.94 2.54
C ASP A 218 19.12 -4.50 1.07
N SER A 219 18.35 -5.25 0.26
CA SER A 219 18.18 -4.98 -1.17
C SER A 219 17.25 -3.79 -1.46
N PHE A 220 16.44 -3.37 -0.48
CA PHE A 220 15.54 -2.23 -0.67
C PHE A 220 16.27 -0.91 -0.44
N ARG A 221 16.19 -0.03 -1.45
CA ARG A 221 16.74 1.32 -1.35
C ARG A 221 16.04 2.18 -0.28
N TYR A 222 14.72 2.04 -0.15
CA TYR A 222 13.89 2.71 0.86
C TYR A 222 12.97 1.68 1.52
N SER A 223 13.55 0.82 2.36
CA SER A 223 12.86 -0.30 3.00
C SER A 223 11.65 0.10 3.84
N LEU A 224 11.61 1.36 4.30
CA LEU A 224 10.57 1.91 5.18
C LEU A 224 9.45 2.67 4.44
N SER A 225 9.39 2.63 3.10
CA SER A 225 8.23 3.17 2.37
C SER A 225 6.95 2.40 2.75
N GLY A 226 5.84 3.10 2.93
CA GLY A 226 4.54 2.50 3.23
C GLY A 226 3.83 1.93 2.00
N GLU A 227 4.28 2.31 0.81
CA GLU A 227 3.64 2.04 -0.46
C GLU A 227 4.17 0.76 -1.10
N PHE A 228 3.28 -0.20 -1.34
CA PHE A 228 3.63 -1.47 -1.98
C PHE A 228 2.41 -2.15 -2.59
N ALA A 229 2.65 -3.09 -3.49
CA ALA A 229 1.62 -3.90 -4.11
C ALA A 229 2.12 -5.32 -4.31
N PHE A 230 1.19 -6.26 -4.40
CA PHE A 230 1.46 -7.68 -4.51
C PHE A 230 0.26 -8.44 -5.04
N ILE A 231 0.53 -9.59 -5.64
CA ILE A 231 -0.52 -10.51 -6.07
C ILE A 231 -1.16 -11.21 -4.88
N ARG A 232 -2.41 -11.66 -5.07
CA ARG A 232 -3.23 -12.29 -4.03
C ARG A 232 -2.61 -13.56 -3.45
N THR A 233 -1.85 -14.31 -4.24
CA THR A 233 -1.20 -15.54 -3.75
C THR A 233 -0.17 -15.22 -2.68
N LEU A 234 0.67 -14.21 -2.88
CA LEU A 234 1.66 -13.76 -1.90
C LEU A 234 1.02 -13.26 -0.60
N ALA A 235 -0.18 -12.68 -0.71
CA ALA A 235 -0.95 -12.18 0.44
C ALA A 235 -1.40 -13.29 1.42
N ARG A 236 -1.49 -14.55 0.97
CA ARG A 236 -1.97 -15.68 1.77
C ARG A 236 -0.88 -16.36 2.60
N GLY A 237 0.39 -16.10 2.29
CA GLY A 237 1.55 -16.84 2.83
C GLY A 237 1.87 -18.08 2.02
#